data_AF-A0A7Y4GS09-F1
#
_entry.id   AF-A0A7Y4GS09-F1
#
_cell.length_a   1.000
_cell.length_b   1.000
_cell.length_c   1.000
_cell.angle_alpha   90.00
_cell.angle_beta   90.00
_cell.angle_gamma   90.00
#
_symmetry.space_group_name_H-M   'P 1'
#
loop_
_entity.id
_entity.type
_entity.pdbx_description
1 polymer ?
#
loop_
_entity_poly.entity_id
_entity_poly.type
_entity_poly.pdbx_seq_one_letter_code
_entity_poly.pdbx_strand_id
1 'polypeptide(L)'
;MSWDRPFAQPVPLPKGPPAQTLRDAADYIRTLPQPERDRQEWRLAIQMLIDAAEDRGPMLFARMGIVRALETSIETTLDAAAQGPRQGKLRESKAEGRP
;
A
#
# COMPACT_ATOMS: atom_id res chain seq x y z
N MET A 1 18.27 -3.26 13.94
CA MET A 1 17.42 -3.04 12.76
C MET A 1 17.30 -1.55 12.50
N SER A 2 17.49 -1.09 11.26
CA SER A 2 17.65 0.33 10.92
C SER A 2 16.33 1.08 10.73
N TRP A 3 15.23 0.63 11.36
CA TRP A 3 13.91 1.24 11.21
C TRP A 3 13.82 2.69 11.70
N ASP A 4 14.70 3.09 12.63
CA ASP A 4 14.74 4.46 13.16
C ASP A 4 15.48 5.44 12.23
N ARG A 5 16.00 4.93 11.11
CA ARG A 5 16.82 5.73 10.19
C ARG A 5 15.95 6.75 9.46
N PRO A 6 16.34 8.03 9.45
CA PRO A 6 15.58 9.07 8.78
C PRO A 6 15.74 8.98 7.27
N PHE A 7 14.68 9.33 6.54
CA PHE A 7 14.78 9.60 5.13
C PHE A 7 15.56 10.90 4.90
N ALA A 8 16.41 10.94 3.88
CA ALA A 8 17.10 12.16 3.47
C ALA A 8 16.11 13.27 3.04
N GLN A 9 14.94 12.88 2.55
CA GLN A 9 13.80 13.76 2.30
C GLN A 9 12.55 13.12 2.87
N PRO A 10 11.77 13.84 3.71
CA PRO A 10 10.53 13.32 4.27
C PRO A 10 9.57 12.85 3.17
N VAL A 11 8.79 11.82 3.47
CA VAL A 11 7.76 11.31 2.56
C VAL A 11 6.44 12.02 2.85
N PRO A 12 5.85 12.74 1.87
CA PRO A 12 4.58 13.41 2.10
C PRO A 12 3.46 12.38 2.22
N LEU A 13 2.79 12.33 3.38
CA LEU A 13 1.63 11.47 3.63
C LEU A 13 0.33 12.29 3.45
N PRO A 14 -0.74 11.70 2.86
CA PRO A 14 -1.98 12.43 2.61
C PRO A 14 -2.82 12.65 3.88
N LYS A 15 -2.57 11.88 4.94
CA LYS A 15 -3.29 11.95 6.22
C LYS A 15 -2.32 12.05 7.38
N GLY A 16 -1.72 13.23 7.58
CA GLY A 16 -0.89 13.52 8.76
C GLY A 16 0.45 14.17 8.43
N PRO A 17 1.37 14.23 9.42
CA PRO A 17 2.71 14.73 9.19
C PRO A 17 3.48 13.84 8.21
N PRO A 18 4.44 14.40 7.45
CA PRO A 18 5.26 13.63 6.53
C PRO A 18 6.10 12.60 7.29
N ALA A 19 6.25 11.40 6.71
CA ALA A 19 7.05 10.35 7.33
C ALA A 19 8.54 10.71 7.26
N GLN A 20 9.12 10.87 8.45
CA GLN A 20 10.53 11.24 8.61
C GLN A 20 11.45 10.04 8.68
N THR A 21 10.97 8.89 9.15
CA THR A 21 11.76 7.66 9.33
C THR A 21 11.10 6.46 8.68
N LEU A 22 11.88 5.39 8.46
CA LEU A 22 11.36 4.12 7.96
C LEU A 22 10.26 3.55 8.88
N ARG A 23 10.40 3.75 10.20
CA ARG A 23 9.40 3.37 11.20
C ARG A 23 8.11 4.15 11.04
N ASP A 24 8.18 5.47 10.83
CA ASP A 24 6.99 6.31 10.64
C ASP A 24 6.22 5.88 9.38
N ALA A 25 6.94 5.63 8.29
CA ALA A 25 6.36 5.09 7.07
C ALA A 25 5.72 3.70 7.28
N ALA A 26 6.37 2.82 8.04
CA ALA A 26 5.83 1.49 8.37
C ALA A 26 4.56 1.60 9.23
N ASP A 27 4.53 2.52 10.19
CA ASP A 27 3.37 2.76 11.04
C ASP A 27 2.19 3.24 10.19
N TYR A 28 2.40 4.21 9.31
CA TYR A 28 1.39 4.67 8.36
C TYR A 28 0.83 3.51 7.52
N ILE A 29 1.68 2.67 6.93
CA ILE A 29 1.25 1.52 6.13
C ILE A 29 0.36 0.58 6.96
N ARG A 30 0.67 0.36 8.24
CA ARG A 30 -0.13 -0.50 9.12
C ARG A 30 -1.52 0.05 9.39
N THR A 31 -1.70 1.37 9.34
CA THR A 31 -3.02 2.02 9.47
C THR A 31 -3.90 1.82 8.23
N LEU A 32 -3.33 1.45 7.08
CA LEU A 32 -4.07 1.28 5.84
C LEU A 32 -4.94 0.01 5.83
N PRO A 33 -6.11 0.06 5.17
CA PRO A 33 -6.98 -1.09 5.03
C PRO A 33 -6.30 -2.18 4.18
N GLN A 34 -6.57 -3.46 4.50
CA GLN A 34 -6.02 -4.61 3.78
C GLN A 34 -6.14 -4.56 2.25
N PRO A 35 -7.28 -4.18 1.63
CA PRO A 35 -7.37 -4.10 0.17
C PRO A 35 -6.47 -3.04 -0.46
N GLU A 36 -6.03 -2.03 0.31
CA GLU A 36 -5.08 -1.04 -0.16
C GLU A 36 -3.65 -1.59 -0.04
N ARG A 37 -3.32 -2.21 1.09
CA ARG A 37 -2.02 -2.88 1.28
C ARG A 37 -1.75 -4.02 0.32
N ASP A 38 -2.78 -4.73 -0.13
CA ASP A 38 -2.65 -5.82 -1.10
C ASP A 38 -2.43 -5.33 -2.54
N ARG A 39 -2.48 -4.02 -2.79
CA ARG A 39 -2.14 -3.51 -4.12
C ARG A 39 -0.67 -3.73 -4.43
N GLN A 40 -0.38 -3.89 -5.72
CA GLN A 40 0.98 -4.18 -6.17
C GLN A 40 1.96 -3.08 -5.74
N GLU A 41 1.51 -1.83 -5.80
CA GLU A 41 2.28 -0.64 -5.46
C GLU A 41 2.61 -0.61 -3.97
N TRP A 42 1.63 -0.92 -3.11
CA TRP A 42 1.86 -1.02 -1.66
C TRP A 42 2.75 -2.21 -1.30
N ARG A 43 2.57 -3.39 -1.93
CA ARG A 43 3.47 -4.53 -1.73
C ARG A 43 4.91 -4.22 -2.13
N LEU A 44 5.11 -3.57 -3.27
CA LEU A 44 6.44 -3.12 -3.71
C LEU A 44 7.02 -2.08 -2.75
N ALA A 45 6.23 -1.10 -2.32
CA ALA A 45 6.66 -0.10 -1.35
C ALA A 45 7.09 -0.73 -0.02
N ILE A 46 6.34 -1.71 0.48
CA ILE A 46 6.66 -2.47 1.69
C ILE A 46 7.98 -3.24 1.52
N GLN A 47 8.17 -3.91 0.39
CA GLN A 47 9.41 -4.64 0.11
C GLN A 47 10.62 -3.69 0.10
N MET A 48 10.52 -2.57 -0.62
CA MET A 48 11.59 -1.57 -0.67
C MET A 48 11.87 -0.96 0.71
N LEU A 49 10.83 -0.80 1.55
CA LEU A 49 10.97 -0.31 2.91
C LEU A 49 11.72 -1.33 3.81
N ILE A 50 11.40 -2.63 3.68
CA ILE A 50 12.10 -3.71 4.38
C ILE A 50 13.56 -3.77 3.94
N ASP A 51 13.83 -3.75 2.63
CA ASP A 51 15.20 -3.81 2.11
C ASP A 51 16.03 -2.60 2.56
N ALA A 52 15.44 -1.41 2.64
CA ALA A 52 16.10 -0.23 3.20
C ALA A 52 16.36 -0.36 4.72
N ALA A 53 15.45 -0.97 5.47
CA ALA A 53 15.60 -1.18 6.92
C ALA A 53 16.65 -2.28 7.25
N GLU A 54 16.86 -3.22 6.34
CA GLU A 54 17.90 -4.25 6.41
C GLU A 54 19.23 -3.82 5.78
N ASP A 55 19.35 -2.58 5.32
CA ASP A 55 20.54 -2.05 4.65
C ASP A 55 20.90 -2.80 3.35
N ARG A 56 19.92 -3.50 2.75
CA ARG A 56 20.03 -4.25 1.50
C ARG A 56 19.58 -3.44 0.27
N GLY A 57 19.02 -2.25 0.47
CA GLY A 57 18.46 -1.42 -0.58
C GLY A 57 18.64 0.09 -0.34
N PRO A 58 18.69 0.90 -1.41
CA PRO A 58 18.71 2.36 -1.29
C PRO A 58 17.43 2.91 -0.64
N MET A 59 17.57 3.81 0.33
CA MET A 59 16.43 4.53 0.94
C MET A 59 15.53 5.24 -0.06
N LEU A 60 16.11 5.71 -1.16
CA LEU A 60 15.36 6.42 -2.19
C LEU A 60 14.28 5.54 -2.80
N PHE A 61 14.50 4.23 -2.93
CA PHE A 61 13.50 3.30 -3.44
C PHE A 61 12.34 3.11 -2.47
N ALA A 62 12.60 3.07 -1.16
CA ALA A 62 11.54 3.05 -0.15
C ALA A 62 10.67 4.32 -0.26
N ARG A 63 11.28 5.50 -0.39
CA ARG A 63 10.55 6.76 -0.62
C ARG A 63 9.73 6.72 -1.90
N MET A 64 10.34 6.36 -3.03
CA MET A 64 9.67 6.34 -4.33
C MET A 64 8.51 5.34 -4.35
N GLY A 65 8.67 4.17 -3.74
CA GLY A 65 7.61 3.17 -3.61
C GLY A 65 6.40 3.72 -2.86
N ILE A 66 6.63 4.38 -1.73
CA ILE A 66 5.54 4.98 -0.93
C ILE A 66 4.87 6.12 -1.70
N VAL A 67 5.64 7.06 -2.27
CA VAL A 67 5.07 8.18 -3.05
C VAL A 67 4.22 7.65 -4.21
N ARG A 68 4.72 6.66 -4.95
CA ARG A 68 3.97 6.05 -6.05
C ARG A 68 2.69 5.36 -5.57
N ALA A 69 2.76 4.63 -4.46
CA ALA A 69 1.60 3.98 -3.88
C ALA A 69 0.54 5.00 -3.42
N LEU A 70 0.98 6.15 -2.91
CA LEU A 70 0.09 7.26 -2.54
C LEU A 70 -0.57 7.89 -3.76
N GLU A 71 0.18 8.17 -4.83
CA GLU A 71 -0.35 8.71 -6.09
C GLU A 71 -1.45 7.80 -6.67
N THR A 72 -1.21 6.48 -6.75
CA THR A 72 -2.24 5.55 -7.25
C THR A 72 -3.44 5.41 -6.30
N SER A 73 -3.22 5.51 -4.99
CA SER A 73 -4.31 5.42 -4.01
C SER A 73 -5.24 6.65 -4.07
N ILE A 74 -4.71 7.82 -4.41
CA ILE A 74 -5.50 9.04 -4.64
C ILE A 74 -6.38 8.89 -5.88
N GLU A 75 -5.83 8.36 -6.98
CA GLU A 75 -6.58 8.13 -8.21
C GLU A 75 -7.73 7.11 -8.01
N THR A 76 -7.51 6.08 -7.19
CA THR A 76 -8.57 5.10 -6.91
C THR A 76 -9.58 5.57 -5.86
N THR A 77 -9.22 6.48 -4.94
CA THR A 77 -10.18 7.05 -3.98
C THR A 77 -11.20 7.95 -4.68
N LEU A 78 -10.76 8.70 -5.70
CA LEU A 78 -11.65 9.49 -6.54
C LEU A 78 -12.56 8.61 -7.41
N ASP A 79 -12.05 7.48 -7.90
CA ASP A 79 -12.81 6.52 -8.71
C ASP A 79 -13.76 5.64 -7.88
N ALA A 80 -13.38 5.28 -6.65
CA ALA A 80 -14.21 4.50 -5.72
C ALA A 80 -15.43 5.28 -5.18
N ALA A 81 -15.40 6.61 -5.20
CA ALA A 81 -16.59 7.42 -4.94
C ALA A 81 -17.62 7.36 -6.09
N ALA A 82 -17.19 6.98 -7.30
CA ALA A 82 -18.05 6.85 -8.49
C ALA A 82 -18.52 5.41 -8.75
N GLN A 83 -17.89 4.39 -8.14
CA GLN A 83 -18.24 2.99 -8.34
C GLN A 83 -19.00 2.40 -7.14
N GLY A 84 -20.32 2.57 -7.16
CA GLY A 84 -21.25 1.79 -6.34
C GLY A 84 -21.18 0.27 -6.62
N PRO A 85 -21.75 -0.57 -5.76
CA PRO A 85 -21.46 -2.00 -5.71
C PRO A 85 -21.92 -2.72 -6.98
N ARG A 86 -20.98 -3.14 -7.82
CA ARG A 86 -21.19 -4.16 -8.85
C ARG A 86 -20.52 -5.46 -8.44
N GLN A 87 -21.02 -6.09 -7.36
CA GLN A 87 -20.75 -7.52 -7.17
C GLN A 87 -21.63 -8.29 -8.16
N GLY A 88 -21.01 -8.62 -9.29
CA GLY A 88 -21.54 -9.53 -10.29
C GLY A 88 -21.82 -10.88 -9.67
N LYS A 89 -23.10 -11.22 -9.69
CA LYS A 89 -23.69 -12.53 -9.42
C LYS A 89 -23.00 -13.61 -10.26
N LEU A 90 -22.24 -14.49 -9.62
CA LEU A 90 -22.02 -15.84 -10.15
C LEU A 90 -22.49 -16.85 -9.10
N ARG A 91 -23.81 -17.04 -9.08
CA ARG A 91 -24.40 -18.27 -8.56
C ARG A 91 -24.06 -19.35 -9.57
N GLU A 92 -23.02 -20.12 -9.27
CA GLU A 92 -22.73 -21.36 -9.98
C GLU A 92 -23.87 -22.35 -9.68
N SER A 93 -24.85 -22.36 -10.57
CA SER A 93 -25.88 -23.39 -10.62
C SER A 93 -25.23 -24.68 -11.12
N LYS A 94 -24.71 -25.51 -10.22
CA LYS A 94 -24.43 -26.91 -10.56
C LYS A 94 -25.69 -27.72 -10.31
N ALA A 95 -26.49 -27.84 -11.37
CA ALA A 95 -27.54 -28.83 -11.45
C ALA A 95 -26.93 -30.23 -11.66
N GLU A 96 -27.52 -31.18 -10.94
CA GLU A 96 -27.82 -32.55 -11.39
C GLU A 96 -26.82 -33.69 -11.14
N GLY A 97 -27.32 -34.74 -10.47
CA GLY A 97 -26.67 -36.02 -10.22
C GLY A 97 -27.42 -36.88 -9.18
N ARG A 98 -28.55 -37.46 -9.62
CA ARG A 98 -29.52 -38.34 -8.94
C ARG A 98 -28.90 -39.56 -8.19
N PRO A 99 -29.58 -40.15 -7.19
CA PRO A 99 -29.60 -41.61 -7.01
C PRO A 99 -30.86 -42.23 -7.63
#